data_AF-A0A535D6J6-F1
#
_entry.id   AF-A0A535D6J6-F1
#
_cell.length_a   1.000
_cell.length_b   1.000
_cell.length_c   1.000
_cell.angle_alpha   90.00
_cell.angle_beta   90.00
_cell.angle_gamma   90.00
#
_symmetry.space_group_name_H-M   'P 1'
#
loop_
_entity.id
_entity.type
_entity.pdbx_description
1 polymer ?
#
loop_
_entity_poly.entity_id
_entity_poly.type
_entity_poly.pdbx_seq_one_letter_code
_entity_poly.pdbx_strand_id
1 'polypeptide(L)'
;MDSDEPRARTRRLDALRGCAALMVVAYHANGLLAVPGGLRANVLDDVRFNLDSGVELFFVLSGYLIALPFLRALVSGGELPGIAAYGLRRAARILPAYWLVLTAALAMSTHAPGATPTGLQLVPHVLLLHGLVPGEISRPLPIAWTLSVEMVFYILVPLAALALARRRRHSIRSLAIGALLVWAASAGAAFATAGLAPTASWSLVVLRGAPGVLCQFCPGIIVALAHIAAQR
;
A
#
# COMPACT_ATOMS: atom_id res chain seq x y z
N MET A 1 7.70 20.20 28.81
CA MET A 1 6.68 20.66 27.84
C MET A 1 6.77 19.86 26.52
N ASP A 2 7.04 18.55 26.56
CA ASP A 2 7.47 17.80 25.35
C ASP A 2 6.78 16.42 25.16
N SER A 3 5.83 16.05 26.03
CA SER A 3 5.10 14.78 25.93
C SER A 3 3.97 14.76 24.90
N ASP A 4 3.65 15.90 24.30
CA ASP A 4 2.54 16.06 23.37
C ASP A 4 2.96 15.97 21.90
N GLU A 5 4.24 16.18 21.59
CA GLU A 5 4.73 16.15 20.21
C GLU A 5 4.53 14.78 19.51
N PRO A 6 4.80 13.63 20.16
CA PRO A 6 4.54 12.33 19.55
C PRO A 6 3.05 12.06 19.31
N ARG A 7 2.17 12.51 20.23
CA ARG A 7 0.72 12.34 20.10
C ARG A 7 0.14 13.25 19.03
N ALA A 8 0.58 14.50 18.99
CA ALA A 8 0.17 15.47 17.97
C ALA A 8 0.59 15.01 16.56
N ARG A 9 1.80 14.44 16.41
CA ARG A 9 2.24 13.86 15.13
C ARG A 9 1.36 12.70 14.70
N THR A 10 1.08 11.73 15.58
CA THR A 10 0.21 10.60 15.24
C THR A 10 -1.17 11.09 14.82
N ARG A 11 -1.75 12.06 15.54
CA ARG A 11 -3.03 12.69 15.15
C ARG A 11 -2.98 13.36 13.78
N ARG A 12 -1.92 14.11 13.46
CA ARG A 12 -1.75 14.74 12.14
C ARG A 12 -1.66 13.71 11.01
N LEU A 13 -0.92 12.62 11.23
CA LEU A 13 -0.81 11.54 10.24
C LEU A 13 -2.12 10.77 10.07
N ASP A 14 -2.87 10.57 11.14
CA ASP A 14 -4.20 9.95 11.07
C ASP A 14 -5.23 10.87 10.39
N ALA A 15 -5.12 12.19 10.57
CA ALA A 15 -5.93 13.16 9.83
C ALA A 15 -5.63 13.12 8.32
N LEU A 16 -4.35 13.07 7.93
CA LEU A 16 -3.96 12.92 6.52
C LEU A 16 -4.49 11.63 5.90
N ARG A 17 -4.47 10.52 6.65
CA ARG A 17 -5.11 9.26 6.23
C ARG A 17 -6.61 9.38 6.11
N GLY A 18 -7.27 10.11 7.01
CA GLY A 18 -8.69 10.41 6.92
C GLY A 18 -9.02 11.15 5.63
N CYS A 19 -8.24 12.19 5.29
CA CYS A 19 -8.38 12.91 4.02
C CYS A 19 -8.17 11.99 2.82
N ALA A 20 -7.11 11.17 2.83
CA ALA A 20 -6.85 10.18 1.77
C ALA A 20 -8.03 9.19 1.62
N ALA A 21 -8.61 8.70 2.72
CA ALA A 21 -9.77 7.82 2.69
C ALA A 21 -10.98 8.48 2.03
N LEU A 22 -11.25 9.75 2.38
CA LEU A 22 -12.36 10.50 1.81
C LEU A 22 -12.18 10.75 0.31
N MET A 23 -10.95 11.02 -0.14
CA MET A 23 -10.63 11.15 -1.57
C MET A 23 -10.95 9.85 -2.34
N VAL A 24 -10.53 8.70 -1.81
CA VAL A 24 -10.78 7.38 -2.42
C VAL A 24 -12.27 7.06 -2.44
N VAL A 25 -13.00 7.34 -1.34
CA VAL A 25 -14.46 7.16 -1.29
C VAL A 25 -15.15 8.04 -2.33
N ALA A 26 -14.76 9.31 -2.45
CA ALA A 26 -15.32 10.23 -3.43
C ALA A 26 -15.05 9.77 -4.87
N TYR A 27 -13.85 9.27 -5.16
CA TYR A 27 -13.49 8.69 -6.45
C TYR A 27 -14.43 7.53 -6.84
N HIS A 28 -14.60 6.57 -5.93
CA HIS A 28 -15.46 5.41 -6.17
C HIS A 28 -16.96 5.76 -6.22
N ALA A 29 -17.41 6.70 -5.38
CA ALA A 29 -18.80 7.19 -5.42
C ALA A 29 -19.13 7.87 -6.75
N ASN A 30 -18.24 8.72 -7.26
CA ASN A 30 -18.40 9.32 -8.59
C ASN A 30 -18.40 8.24 -9.70
N GLY A 31 -17.56 7.22 -9.60
CA GLY A 31 -17.56 6.09 -10.55
C GLY A 31 -18.87 5.31 -10.56
N LEU A 32 -19.48 5.12 -9.39
CA LEU A 32 -20.77 4.43 -9.24
C LEU A 32 -21.97 5.27 -9.72
N LEU A 33 -21.89 6.60 -9.55
CA LEU A 33 -22.96 7.54 -9.94
C LEU A 33 -22.86 7.99 -11.40
N ALA A 34 -21.82 7.58 -12.14
CA ALA A 34 -21.65 7.93 -13.55
C ALA A 34 -22.69 7.19 -14.43
N VAL A 35 -23.75 7.89 -14.83
CA VAL A 35 -24.81 7.39 -15.72
C VAL A 35 -24.28 7.21 -17.15
N PRO A 36 -24.57 6.08 -17.84
CA PRO A 36 -24.28 5.94 -19.26
C PRO A 36 -25.00 7.03 -20.06
N GLY A 37 -24.24 7.96 -20.66
CA GLY A 37 -24.78 9.08 -21.45
C GLY A 37 -24.90 10.44 -20.72
N GLY A 38 -24.52 10.54 -19.44
CA GLY A 38 -24.43 11.82 -18.72
C GLY A 38 -23.25 12.68 -19.20
N LEU A 39 -23.42 14.01 -19.17
CA LEU A 39 -22.46 15.01 -19.69
C LEU A 39 -21.00 14.64 -19.36
N ARG A 40 -20.26 14.22 -20.39
CA ARG A 40 -18.79 14.23 -20.39
C ARG A 40 -18.34 15.69 -20.41
N ALA A 41 -18.24 16.30 -19.22
CA ALA A 41 -17.69 17.63 -19.05
C ALA A 41 -16.20 17.49 -18.70
N ASN A 42 -15.34 17.91 -19.63
CA ASN A 42 -13.88 17.75 -19.62
C ASN A 42 -13.14 18.36 -18.39
N VAL A 43 -13.83 19.08 -17.50
CA VAL A 43 -13.28 19.61 -16.23
C VAL A 43 -13.43 18.63 -15.07
N LEU A 44 -14.45 17.76 -15.11
CA LEU A 44 -14.66 16.72 -14.09
C LEU A 44 -13.69 15.55 -14.23
N ASP A 45 -13.11 15.34 -15.42
CA ASP A 45 -12.10 14.30 -15.65
C ASP A 45 -10.75 14.64 -14.99
N ASP A 46 -10.37 15.93 -14.93
CA ASP A 46 -9.20 16.37 -14.16
C ASP A 46 -9.41 16.22 -12.63
N VAL A 47 -10.62 16.48 -12.13
CA VAL A 47 -10.96 16.24 -10.71
C VAL A 47 -10.96 14.73 -10.40
N ARG A 48 -11.44 13.89 -11.31
CA ARG A 48 -11.38 12.42 -11.20
C ARG A 48 -9.94 11.90 -11.13
N PHE A 49 -9.04 12.46 -11.92
CA PHE A 49 -7.61 12.09 -11.91
C PHE A 49 -6.93 12.45 -10.59
N ASN A 50 -7.34 13.54 -9.94
CA ASN A 50 -6.79 14.00 -8.65
C ASN A 50 -7.33 13.24 -7.43
N LEU A 51 -8.48 12.56 -7.53
CA LEU A 51 -9.07 11.83 -6.40
C LEU A 51 -8.48 10.41 -6.23
N ASP A 52 -7.97 9.80 -7.31
CA ASP A 52 -7.19 8.54 -7.23
C ASP A 52 -5.88 8.76 -6.47
N SER A 53 -5.34 9.99 -6.49
CA SER A 53 -4.13 10.41 -5.73
C SER A 53 -4.18 10.13 -4.22
N GLY A 54 -5.39 9.88 -3.67
CA GLY A 54 -5.55 9.42 -2.29
C GLY A 54 -4.85 8.07 -2.04
N VAL A 55 -4.78 7.20 -3.04
CA VAL A 55 -4.08 5.90 -2.98
C VAL A 55 -2.57 6.11 -2.84
N GLU A 56 -1.98 6.98 -3.65
CA GLU A 56 -0.56 7.33 -3.57
C GLU A 56 -0.24 7.95 -2.22
N LEU A 57 -1.10 8.82 -1.70
CA LEU A 57 -0.93 9.39 -0.36
C LEU A 57 -0.96 8.30 0.72
N PHE A 58 -1.86 7.31 0.62
CA PHE A 58 -1.86 6.16 1.52
C PHE A 58 -0.55 5.39 1.46
N PHE A 59 -0.03 5.11 0.27
CA PHE A 59 1.23 4.37 0.12
C PHE A 59 2.44 5.14 0.64
N VAL A 60 2.53 6.45 0.41
CA VAL A 60 3.59 7.29 0.98
C VAL A 60 3.51 7.32 2.51
N LEU A 61 2.32 7.52 3.08
CA LEU A 61 2.12 7.53 4.54
C LEU A 61 2.40 6.17 5.15
N SER A 62 1.99 5.09 4.50
CA SER A 62 2.30 3.71 4.92
C SER A 62 3.79 3.44 4.84
N GLY A 63 4.47 3.82 3.75
CA GLY A 63 5.93 3.75 3.62
C GLY A 63 6.65 4.41 4.79
N TYR A 64 6.26 5.64 5.13
CA TYR A 64 6.81 6.36 6.28
C TYR A 64 6.54 5.63 7.60
N LEU A 65 5.28 5.33 7.91
CA LEU A 65 4.88 4.79 9.21
C LEU A 65 5.34 3.36 9.46
N ILE A 66 5.44 2.56 8.41
CA ILE A 66 5.89 1.17 8.48
C ILE A 66 7.40 1.13 8.65
N ALA A 67 8.16 1.90 7.86
CA ALA A 67 9.62 1.84 7.88
C ALA A 67 10.24 2.56 9.07
N LEU A 68 9.66 3.67 9.55
CA LEU A 68 10.24 4.53 10.59
C LEU A 68 10.81 3.80 11.82
N PRO A 69 10.07 2.89 12.51
CA PRO A 69 10.61 2.21 13.69
C PRO A 69 11.80 1.28 13.37
N PHE A 70 11.80 0.62 12.20
CA PHE A 70 12.90 -0.22 11.75
C PHE A 70 14.12 0.61 11.34
N LEU A 71 13.91 1.71 10.62
CA LEU A 71 14.98 2.62 10.21
C LEU A 71 15.66 3.26 11.42
N ARG A 72 14.90 3.65 12.45
CA ARG A 72 15.47 4.17 13.71
C ARG A 72 16.44 3.17 14.33
N ALA A 73 16.02 1.91 14.47
CA ALA A 73 16.85 0.85 15.01
C ALA A 73 18.12 0.60 14.17
N LEU A 74 17.99 0.54 12.83
CA LEU A 74 19.14 0.36 11.92
C LEU A 74 20.15 1.52 11.98
N VAL A 75 19.66 2.75 12.16
CA VAL A 75 20.45 3.98 12.16
C VAL A 75 21.11 4.24 13.53
N SER A 76 20.46 3.86 14.62
CA SER A 76 21.02 3.92 15.98
C SER A 76 21.86 2.70 16.35
N GLY A 77 21.72 1.59 15.61
CA GLY A 77 22.27 0.28 15.98
C GLY A 77 21.54 -0.36 17.17
N GLY A 78 20.28 0.01 17.38
CA GLY A 78 19.42 -0.53 18.43
C GLY A 78 18.68 -1.81 18.01
N GLU A 79 17.85 -2.32 18.91
CA GLU A 79 17.03 -3.51 18.66
C GLU A 79 15.89 -3.22 17.68
N LEU A 80 15.68 -4.15 16.75
CA LEU A 80 14.54 -4.08 15.84
C LEU A 80 13.21 -4.29 16.60
N PRO A 81 12.10 -3.68 16.14
CA PRO A 81 10.78 -4.00 16.66
C PRO A 81 10.48 -5.50 16.59
N GLY A 82 9.85 -6.08 17.62
CA GLY A 82 9.47 -7.49 17.62
C GLY A 82 8.50 -7.82 16.47
N ILE A 83 8.94 -8.65 15.52
CA ILE A 83 8.22 -8.93 14.26
C ILE A 83 6.85 -9.58 14.50
N ALA A 84 6.77 -10.55 15.40
CA ALA A 84 5.51 -11.24 15.72
C ALA A 84 4.48 -10.26 16.31
N ALA A 85 4.88 -9.46 17.30
CA ALA A 85 4.02 -8.48 17.93
C ALA A 85 3.60 -7.38 16.94
N TYR A 86 4.50 -6.97 16.05
CA TYR A 86 4.22 -6.06 14.95
C TYR A 86 3.16 -6.64 13.98
N GLY A 87 3.35 -7.88 13.52
CA GLY A 87 2.43 -8.55 12.61
C GLY A 87 1.05 -8.74 13.22
N LEU A 88 0.98 -9.18 14.48
CA LEU A 88 -0.27 -9.40 15.20
C LEU A 88 -1.08 -8.11 15.34
N ARG A 89 -0.44 -6.99 15.72
CA ARG A 89 -1.13 -5.69 15.85
C ARG A 89 -1.74 -5.23 14.52
N ARG A 90 -1.09 -5.51 13.40
CA ARG A 90 -1.59 -5.14 12.06
C ARG A 90 -2.69 -6.07 11.61
N ALA A 91 -2.51 -7.37 11.80
CA ALA A 91 -3.53 -8.38 11.49
C ALA A 91 -4.82 -8.11 12.27
N ALA A 92 -4.73 -7.87 13.59
CA ALA A 92 -5.88 -7.56 14.44
C ALA A 92 -6.59 -6.25 14.06
N ARG A 93 -5.87 -5.29 13.48
CA ARG A 93 -6.45 -4.02 12.99
C ARG A 93 -7.17 -4.19 11.65
N ILE A 94 -6.67 -5.05 10.77
CA ILE A 94 -7.06 -5.06 9.34
C ILE A 94 -7.97 -6.24 9.02
N LEU A 95 -7.60 -7.45 9.44
CA LEU A 95 -8.29 -8.68 9.04
C LEU A 95 -9.77 -8.72 9.46
N PRO A 96 -10.18 -8.30 10.67
CA PRO A 96 -11.59 -8.38 11.05
C PRO A 96 -12.50 -7.55 10.15
N ALA A 97 -12.12 -6.29 9.89
CA ALA A 97 -12.88 -5.40 9.02
C ALA A 97 -12.84 -5.88 7.56
N TYR A 98 -11.67 -6.32 7.08
CA TYR A 98 -11.53 -6.86 5.74
C TYR A 98 -12.40 -8.10 5.51
N TRP A 99 -12.37 -9.07 6.43
CA TRP A 99 -13.16 -10.30 6.30
C TRP A 99 -14.66 -10.03 6.33
N LEU A 100 -15.13 -9.06 7.12
CA LEU A 100 -16.52 -8.63 7.10
C LEU A 100 -16.92 -8.12 5.71
N VAL A 101 -16.12 -7.22 5.12
CA VAL A 101 -16.39 -6.65 3.79
C VAL A 101 -16.25 -7.70 2.69
N LEU A 102 -15.25 -8.59 2.78
CA LEU A 102 -15.07 -9.70 1.85
C LEU A 102 -16.27 -10.65 1.89
N THR A 103 -16.77 -10.99 3.08
CA THR A 103 -17.95 -11.86 3.25
C THR A 103 -19.19 -11.20 2.64
N ALA A 104 -19.40 -9.90 2.89
CA ALA A 104 -20.49 -9.15 2.27
C ALA A 104 -20.36 -9.12 0.74
N ALA A 105 -19.16 -8.90 0.21
CA ALA A 105 -18.90 -8.90 -1.23
C ALA A 105 -19.16 -10.27 -1.86
N LEU A 106 -18.79 -11.36 -1.19
CA LEU A 106 -19.09 -12.73 -1.64
C LEU A 106 -20.59 -13.02 -1.62
N ALA A 107 -21.31 -12.56 -0.59
CA ALA A 107 -22.76 -12.76 -0.46
C ALA A 107 -23.58 -11.96 -1.49
N MET A 108 -23.10 -10.76 -1.87
CA MET A 108 -23.74 -9.92 -2.89
C MET A 108 -23.33 -10.28 -4.32
N SER A 109 -22.34 -11.16 -4.49
CA SER A 109 -21.84 -11.52 -5.82
C SER A 109 -22.90 -12.28 -6.60
N THR A 110 -23.15 -11.88 -7.84
CA THR A 110 -24.22 -12.43 -8.71
C THR A 110 -23.96 -13.84 -9.22
N HIS A 111 -22.97 -14.56 -8.66
CA HIS A 111 -22.50 -15.87 -9.13
C HIS A 111 -22.18 -15.95 -10.64
N ALA A 112 -21.97 -14.82 -11.30
CA ALA A 112 -21.58 -14.79 -12.70
C ALA A 112 -20.31 -15.64 -12.89
N PRO A 113 -20.25 -16.51 -13.92
CA PRO A 113 -19.07 -17.32 -14.19
C PRO A 113 -17.83 -16.44 -14.31
N GLY A 114 -16.81 -16.71 -13.49
CA GLY A 114 -15.60 -15.91 -13.50
C GLY A 114 -15.67 -14.55 -12.80
N ALA A 115 -16.71 -14.27 -11.99
CA ALA A 115 -16.77 -13.08 -11.12
C ALA A 115 -16.46 -13.40 -9.64
N THR A 116 -16.85 -14.57 -9.14
CA THR A 116 -16.66 -14.97 -7.73
C THR A 116 -15.55 -16.01 -7.58
N PRO A 117 -14.53 -15.81 -6.74
CA PRO A 117 -13.54 -16.86 -6.46
C PRO A 117 -14.19 -18.03 -5.72
N THR A 118 -13.82 -19.26 -6.05
CA THR A 118 -14.35 -20.48 -5.44
C THR A 118 -13.25 -21.46 -5.03
N GLY A 119 -13.53 -22.32 -4.05
CA GLY A 119 -12.58 -23.33 -3.58
C GLY A 119 -11.22 -22.73 -3.20
N LEU A 120 -10.15 -23.22 -3.83
CA LEU A 120 -8.78 -22.74 -3.58
C LEU A 120 -8.53 -21.29 -4.04
N GLN A 121 -9.36 -20.74 -4.94
CA GLN A 121 -9.24 -19.33 -5.34
C GLN A 121 -9.54 -18.38 -4.18
N LEU A 122 -10.30 -18.80 -3.16
CA LEU A 122 -10.59 -17.96 -1.99
C LEU A 122 -9.38 -17.75 -1.08
N VAL A 123 -8.39 -18.65 -1.11
CA VAL A 123 -7.20 -18.58 -0.24
C VAL A 123 -6.45 -17.24 -0.38
N PRO A 124 -6.06 -16.80 -1.59
CA PRO A 124 -5.40 -15.50 -1.73
C PRO A 124 -6.30 -14.31 -1.36
N HIS A 125 -7.63 -14.42 -1.43
CA HIS A 125 -8.52 -13.36 -0.93
C HIS A 125 -8.50 -13.29 0.58
N VAL A 126 -8.76 -14.41 1.26
CA VAL A 126 -8.77 -14.49 2.74
C VAL A 126 -7.45 -14.01 3.35
N LEU A 127 -6.32 -14.27 2.69
CA LEU A 127 -4.98 -13.89 3.12
C LEU A 127 -4.52 -12.51 2.63
N LEU A 128 -5.34 -11.77 1.86
CA LEU A 128 -4.94 -10.50 1.22
C LEU A 128 -3.73 -10.63 0.26
N LEU A 129 -3.59 -11.77 -0.39
CA LEU A 129 -2.56 -12.07 -1.39
C LEU A 129 -3.08 -12.08 -2.84
N HIS A 130 -4.35 -11.74 -3.07
CA HIS A 130 -4.98 -11.73 -4.39
C HIS A 130 -4.32 -10.79 -5.40
N GLY A 131 -3.65 -9.71 -4.95
CA GLY A 131 -2.85 -8.84 -5.81
C GLY A 131 -1.58 -9.50 -6.38
N LEU A 132 -1.19 -10.67 -5.87
CA LEU A 132 -0.06 -11.47 -6.39
C LEU A 132 -0.49 -12.57 -7.37
N VAL A 133 -1.81 -12.81 -7.50
CA VAL A 133 -2.35 -13.90 -8.31
C VAL A 133 -2.95 -13.33 -9.60
N PRO A 134 -2.49 -13.76 -10.78
CA PRO A 134 -3.04 -13.29 -12.05
C PRO A 134 -4.53 -13.57 -12.17
N GLY A 135 -5.30 -12.55 -12.52
CA GLY A 135 -6.76 -12.65 -12.69
C GLY A 135 -7.58 -12.51 -11.39
N GLU A 136 -6.93 -12.42 -10.23
CA GLU A 136 -7.62 -12.29 -8.94
C GLU A 136 -7.65 -10.86 -8.38
N ILE A 137 -6.81 -9.95 -8.90
CA ILE A 137 -6.66 -8.58 -8.37
C ILE A 137 -7.96 -7.77 -8.28
N SER A 138 -8.92 -8.04 -9.19
CA SER A 138 -10.17 -7.28 -9.31
C SER A 138 -11.38 -7.99 -8.70
N ARG A 139 -11.24 -9.19 -8.14
CA ARG A 139 -12.36 -10.04 -7.71
C ARG A 139 -12.29 -10.32 -6.21
N PRO A 140 -13.41 -10.69 -5.56
CA PRO A 140 -14.74 -10.14 -5.84
C PRO A 140 -14.80 -8.63 -5.49
N LEU A 141 -13.75 -8.09 -4.87
CA LEU A 141 -13.69 -6.75 -4.29
C LEU A 141 -12.54 -5.96 -4.94
N PRO A 142 -12.75 -5.33 -6.11
CA PRO A 142 -11.67 -4.68 -6.86
C PRO A 142 -10.91 -3.65 -6.04
N ILE A 143 -11.59 -2.90 -5.18
CA ILE A 143 -10.99 -1.85 -4.33
C ILE A 143 -9.96 -2.40 -3.31
N ALA A 144 -9.97 -3.69 -3.00
CA ALA A 144 -9.08 -4.30 -2.01
C ALA A 144 -7.62 -4.49 -2.49
N TRP A 145 -7.34 -4.20 -3.77
CA TRP A 145 -6.01 -4.35 -4.35
C TRP A 145 -4.93 -3.57 -3.58
N THR A 146 -5.25 -2.35 -3.12
CA THR A 146 -4.33 -1.49 -2.35
C THR A 146 -3.95 -2.14 -1.01
N LEU A 147 -4.93 -2.76 -0.35
CA LEU A 147 -4.73 -3.46 0.92
C LEU A 147 -3.88 -4.72 0.73
N SER A 148 -4.07 -5.44 -0.38
CA SER A 148 -3.23 -6.58 -0.74
C SER A 148 -1.76 -6.17 -0.89
N VAL A 149 -1.51 -5.06 -1.58
CA VAL A 149 -0.15 -4.50 -1.71
C VAL A 149 0.42 -4.08 -0.35
N GLU A 150 -0.38 -3.42 0.49
CA GLU A 150 0.06 -3.00 1.82
C GLU A 150 0.47 -4.21 2.70
N MET A 151 -0.25 -5.34 2.61
CA MET A 151 0.11 -6.57 3.33
C MET A 151 1.47 -7.13 2.89
N VAL A 152 1.78 -7.08 1.59
CA VAL A 152 3.12 -7.45 1.11
C VAL A 152 4.18 -6.54 1.72
N PHE A 153 3.91 -5.24 1.81
CA PHE A 153 4.86 -4.29 2.39
C PHE A 153 5.05 -4.48 3.90
N TYR A 154 4.01 -4.91 4.63
CA TYR A 154 4.14 -5.31 6.03
C TYR A 154 5.08 -6.50 6.25
N ILE A 155 5.32 -7.31 5.23
CA ILE A 155 6.27 -8.43 5.28
C ILE A 155 7.64 -7.96 4.79
N LEU A 156 7.70 -7.26 3.65
CA LEU A 156 8.95 -6.85 3.03
C LEU A 156 9.80 -5.92 3.89
N VAL A 157 9.19 -4.95 4.60
CA VAL A 157 9.96 -4.02 5.44
C VAL A 157 10.64 -4.72 6.62
N PRO A 158 9.94 -5.52 7.44
CA PRO A 158 10.58 -6.35 8.46
C PRO A 158 11.69 -7.24 7.91
N LEU A 159 11.46 -7.92 6.78
CA LEU A 159 12.48 -8.81 6.18
C LEU A 159 13.70 -8.03 5.70
N ALA A 160 13.51 -6.88 5.07
CA ALA A 160 14.61 -6.00 4.66
C ALA A 160 15.38 -5.49 5.90
N ALA A 161 14.68 -5.11 6.96
CA ALA A 161 15.31 -4.66 8.20
C ALA A 161 16.12 -5.78 8.88
N LEU A 162 15.59 -7.01 8.94
CA LEU A 162 16.30 -8.18 9.46
C LEU A 162 17.56 -8.48 8.62
N ALA A 163 17.46 -8.43 7.29
CA ALA A 163 18.60 -8.65 6.41
C ALA A 163 19.70 -7.59 6.61
N LEU A 164 19.30 -6.34 6.83
CA LEU A 164 20.20 -5.21 7.07
C LEU A 164 20.79 -5.23 8.48
N ALA A 165 20.06 -5.71 9.50
CA ALA A 165 20.51 -5.73 10.89
C ALA A 165 21.75 -6.62 11.14
N ARG A 166 22.17 -7.44 10.17
CA ARG A 166 23.47 -8.13 10.20
C ARG A 166 24.65 -7.16 10.36
N ARG A 167 24.52 -5.91 9.92
CA ARG A 167 25.47 -4.83 10.20
C ARG A 167 25.00 -4.04 11.42
N ARG A 168 25.92 -3.81 12.38
CA ARG A 168 25.65 -3.11 13.65
C ARG A 168 25.00 -1.74 13.48
N ARG A 169 25.32 -1.00 12.41
CA ARG A 169 24.78 0.34 12.16
C ARG A 169 24.82 0.67 10.67
N HIS A 170 23.79 1.37 10.19
CA HIS A 170 23.74 1.92 8.83
C HIS A 170 23.77 3.44 8.85
N SER A 171 24.41 4.03 7.83
CA SER A 171 24.30 5.47 7.60
C SER A 171 22.94 5.80 6.98
N ILE A 172 22.42 7.00 7.27
CA ILE A 172 21.18 7.49 6.65
C ILE A 172 21.36 7.55 5.12
N ARG A 173 22.54 7.98 4.65
CA ARG A 173 22.87 8.05 3.21
C ARG A 173 22.78 6.69 2.53
N SER A 174 23.36 5.63 3.11
CA SER A 174 23.31 4.29 2.51
C SER A 174 21.90 3.73 2.44
N LEU A 175 21.06 3.99 3.46
CA LEU A 175 19.65 3.58 3.45
C LEU A 175 18.83 4.39 2.43
N ALA A 176 19.11 5.69 2.29
CA ALA A 176 18.43 6.54 1.31
C ALA A 176 18.78 6.12 -0.13
N ILE A 177 20.05 5.83 -0.40
CA ILE A 177 20.48 5.28 -1.69
C ILE A 177 19.79 3.95 -1.96
N GLY A 178 19.75 3.04 -0.97
CA GLY A 178 19.04 1.77 -1.10
C GLY A 178 17.55 1.96 -1.44
N ALA A 179 16.87 2.88 -0.75
CA ALA A 179 15.47 3.19 -1.02
C ALA A 179 15.25 3.78 -2.43
N LEU A 180 16.16 4.64 -2.90
CA LEU A 180 16.14 5.21 -4.25
C LEU A 180 16.40 4.15 -5.33
N LEU A 181 17.29 3.20 -5.09
CA LEU A 181 17.54 2.10 -6.01
C LEU A 181 16.33 1.17 -6.13
N VAL A 182 15.69 0.84 -5.01
CA VAL A 182 14.44 0.07 -5.01
C VAL A 182 13.33 0.84 -5.73
N TRP A 183 13.22 2.14 -5.50
CA TRP A 183 12.29 3.01 -6.20
C TRP A 183 12.51 2.97 -7.72
N ALA A 184 13.73 3.21 -8.17
CA ALA A 184 14.08 3.25 -9.60
C ALA A 184 13.88 1.89 -10.27
N ALA A 185 14.26 0.79 -9.62
CA ALA A 185 14.08 -0.56 -10.13
C ALA A 185 12.59 -0.92 -10.26
N SER A 186 11.79 -0.60 -9.25
CA SER A 186 10.33 -0.84 -9.26
C SER A 186 9.63 0.02 -10.31
N ALA A 187 9.98 1.31 -10.42
CA ALA A 187 9.44 2.19 -11.45
C ALA A 187 9.83 1.75 -12.87
N GLY A 188 11.08 1.31 -13.06
CA GLY A 188 11.55 0.75 -14.33
C GLY A 188 10.82 -0.53 -14.72
N ALA A 189 10.58 -1.44 -13.76
CA ALA A 189 9.80 -2.66 -13.99
C ALA A 189 8.34 -2.36 -14.36
N ALA A 190 7.72 -1.39 -13.69
CA ALA A 190 6.37 -0.93 -14.02
C ALA A 190 6.32 -0.33 -15.44
N PHE A 191 7.27 0.53 -15.79
CA PHE A 191 7.34 1.14 -17.13
C PHE A 191 7.56 0.10 -18.23
N ALA A 192 8.50 -0.84 -18.02
CA ALA A 192 8.78 -1.90 -18.98
C ALA A 192 7.56 -2.81 -19.21
N THR A 193 6.81 -3.14 -18.16
CA THR A 193 5.63 -4.00 -18.26
C THR A 193 4.41 -3.30 -18.85
N ALA A 194 4.26 -1.98 -18.65
CA ALA A 194 3.23 -1.19 -19.32
C ALA A 194 3.35 -1.25 -20.86
N GLY A 195 4.57 -1.38 -21.40
CA GLY A 195 4.83 -1.50 -22.83
C GLY A 195 4.51 -2.87 -23.45
N LEU A 196 4.34 -3.93 -22.65
CA LEU A 196 4.23 -5.33 -23.10
C LEU A 196 2.78 -5.83 -23.25
N ALA A 197 1.85 -4.96 -23.63
CA ALA A 197 0.39 -5.17 -23.73
C ALA A 197 -0.36 -5.22 -22.36
N PRO A 198 -1.22 -4.21 -22.06
CA PRO A 198 -1.97 -4.09 -20.79
C PRO A 198 -3.03 -5.17 -20.52
N THR A 199 -3.26 -6.12 -21.43
CA THR A 199 -4.36 -7.10 -21.34
C THR A 199 -3.94 -8.45 -20.76
N ALA A 200 -2.64 -8.71 -20.58
CA ALA A 200 -2.17 -9.92 -19.91
C ALA A 200 -2.45 -9.83 -18.40
N SER A 201 -3.04 -10.86 -17.80
CA SER A 201 -3.32 -10.91 -16.35
C SER A 201 -2.07 -10.66 -15.48
N TRP A 202 -0.88 -10.97 -15.99
CA TRP A 202 0.41 -10.70 -15.36
C TRP A 202 0.83 -9.23 -15.40
N SER A 203 0.47 -8.46 -16.44
CA SER A 203 0.81 -7.03 -16.47
C SER A 203 0.04 -6.28 -15.39
N LEU A 204 -1.20 -6.69 -15.09
CA LEU A 204 -1.93 -6.18 -13.93
C LEU A 204 -1.31 -6.60 -12.60
N VAL A 205 -0.72 -7.78 -12.47
CA VAL A 205 0.01 -8.15 -11.23
C VAL A 205 1.27 -7.30 -11.06
N VAL A 206 1.97 -6.94 -12.14
CA VAL A 206 3.17 -6.10 -12.02
C VAL A 206 2.81 -4.63 -11.80
N LEU A 207 1.88 -4.07 -12.57
CA LEU A 207 1.46 -2.67 -12.47
C LEU A 207 0.64 -2.40 -11.20
N ARG A 208 -0.30 -3.33 -10.94
CA ARG A 208 -1.28 -3.41 -9.84
C ARG A 208 -0.73 -3.87 -8.50
N GLY A 209 0.16 -4.85 -8.57
CA GLY A 209 0.63 -5.60 -7.42
C GLY A 209 1.95 -5.07 -6.89
N ALA A 210 2.53 -5.81 -5.94
CA ALA A 210 3.70 -5.36 -5.20
C ALA A 210 4.89 -4.89 -6.09
N PRO A 211 5.29 -5.60 -7.17
CA PRO A 211 6.52 -5.24 -7.90
C PRO A 211 6.54 -3.83 -8.49
N GLY A 212 5.44 -3.35 -9.07
CA GLY A 212 5.34 -1.99 -9.63
C GLY A 212 4.96 -0.93 -8.61
N VAL A 213 4.24 -1.32 -7.55
CA VAL A 213 3.74 -0.37 -6.54
C VAL A 213 4.75 -0.12 -5.42
N LEU A 214 5.80 -0.94 -5.29
CA LEU A 214 6.89 -0.69 -4.33
C LEU A 214 7.50 0.72 -4.45
N CYS A 215 7.58 1.27 -5.67
CA CYS A 215 8.04 2.63 -5.90
C CYS A 215 7.16 3.68 -5.19
N GLN A 216 5.87 3.44 -4.96
CA GLN A 216 4.98 4.39 -4.31
C GLN A 216 5.22 4.50 -2.79
N PHE A 217 5.80 3.47 -2.17
CA PHE A 217 6.14 3.47 -0.74
C PHE A 217 7.50 4.13 -0.44
N CYS A 218 8.46 4.06 -1.37
CA CYS A 218 9.82 4.55 -1.18
C CYS A 218 9.92 6.04 -0.81
N PRO A 219 9.13 6.98 -1.38
CA PRO A 219 9.14 8.37 -0.93
C PRO A 219 8.87 8.51 0.57
N GLY A 220 7.94 7.72 1.12
CA GLY A 220 7.66 7.66 2.55
C GLY A 220 8.86 7.21 3.38
N ILE A 221 9.60 6.19 2.90
CA ILE A 221 10.84 5.71 3.53
C ILE A 221 11.90 6.82 3.53
N ILE A 222 12.06 7.54 2.42
CA ILE A 222 13.03 8.64 2.28
C ILE A 222 12.67 9.79 3.24
N VAL A 223 11.39 10.15 3.34
CA VAL A 223 10.90 11.15 4.32
C VAL A 223 11.16 10.67 5.74
N ALA A 224 11.01 9.37 6.04
CA ALA A 224 11.32 8.82 7.36
C ALA A 224 12.83 8.92 7.68
N LEU A 225 13.70 8.70 6.70
CA LEU A 225 15.14 8.88 6.85
C LEU A 225 15.53 10.36 7.06
N ALA A 226 14.95 11.27 6.29
CA ALA A 226 15.14 12.71 6.47
C ALA A 226 14.66 13.18 7.86
N HIS A 227 13.52 12.65 8.32
CA HIS A 227 13.00 12.90 9.67
C HIS A 227 13.96 12.43 10.76
N ILE A 228 14.58 11.25 10.60
CA ILE A 228 15.60 10.77 11.55
C ILE A 228 16.85 11.65 11.51
N ALA A 229 17.24 12.15 10.32
CA ALA A 229 18.40 13.03 10.18
C ALA A 229 18.21 14.38 10.88
N ALA A 230 17.00 14.95 10.80
CA ALA A 230 16.66 16.24 11.43
C ALA A 230 16.57 16.17 12.97
N GLN A 231 16.53 14.98 13.56
CA GLN A 231 16.46 14.75 15.01
C GLN A 231 17.83 14.44 15.64
N ARG A 232 18.91 14.55 14.87
CA ARG A 232 20.30 14.36 15.33
C ARG A 232 20.99 15.70 15.48
#